data_AF-A0A3C8C6T3-F1
#
_entry.id   AF-A0A3C8C6T3-F1
#
_cell.length_a   1.000
_cell.length_b   1.000
_cell.length_c   1.000
_cell.angle_alpha   90.00
_cell.angle_beta   90.00
_cell.angle_gamma   90.00
#
_symmetry.space_group_name_H-M   'P 1'
#
loop_
_entity.id
_entity.type
_entity.pdbx_description
1 polymer ?
#
loop_
_entity_poly.entity_id
_entity_poly.type
_entity_poly.pdbx_seq_one_letter_code
_entity_poly.pdbx_strand_id
1 'polypeptide(L)'
;MRTENSKFSQALLSQLGYCLLISLLGVLFFSNHLNNPFQFDSVAYIVNNANLKNPETLLSFEFWKKEFLARGLLRISLALNAYLDDFRPFGYHIFNLAFHILNALLLFFVLEKSLRRFGMEAVGWGSKRIRSVSFFSAVFFLCHPIQTESVIYIMSRSEVIASTFYLAGFLLFQQLLERSSTSHLQYGLYFLSIFLIALVGFSVKQIVATLPAIMILYYLCSCPDHSPALQFLKKWRWAITGIIAGVAGFLFYKLLTDETFLIGPSRPEEMVGRAKYMLSQPSVIVFYYLKMLLFPMNLNIDPDIAVVTSFLSWNFLLPMFCIAFLLLCSLKVFKTRFVFFFLCWFFIILSPSSSIVTLHDLAAEHRTYLASAGIFILFACGVAEVTCRWGETRPLNITLIFCVFALGIMTMKRNAVWQSELSLWQDTHQKSPHKLRPLINLARAHSLEGNSEKAIQYYQESLVKGPGVFATNYNLGALYLEKGLVTDALRHFQLASRIEPEIPEPFAKLGEIYLSQKNFKLADSYFKRAVELNPRSSKVFKNLGVVNFYHLNRPKQGLAYFTRSLNLDPGQPEADKIRELLAQSKPG
;
A
#
# COMPACT_ATOMS: atom_id res chain seq x y z
N MET A 1 21.84 6.51 -45.81
CA MET A 1 20.58 5.72 -45.92
C MET A 1 20.71 4.24 -45.52
N ARG A 2 21.41 3.35 -46.26
CA ARG A 2 21.52 1.91 -45.85
C ARG A 2 22.23 1.67 -44.50
N THR A 3 23.23 2.48 -44.17
CA THR A 3 24.01 2.37 -42.91
C THR A 3 23.30 2.96 -41.68
N GLU A 4 22.44 3.96 -41.86
CA GLU A 4 21.64 4.55 -40.78
C GLU A 4 20.43 3.68 -40.42
N ASN A 5 19.74 3.12 -41.42
CA ASN A 5 18.67 2.14 -41.19
C ASN A 5 19.18 0.87 -40.47
N SER A 6 20.42 0.45 -40.75
CA SER A 6 21.08 -0.67 -40.07
C SER A 6 21.43 -0.37 -38.60
N LYS A 7 21.90 0.84 -38.28
CA LYS A 7 22.20 1.24 -36.90
C LYS A 7 20.93 1.43 -36.08
N PHE A 8 19.88 1.99 -36.69
CA PHE A 8 18.58 2.15 -36.05
C PHE A 8 17.93 0.80 -35.74
N SER A 9 17.94 -0.15 -36.68
CA SER A 9 17.40 -1.49 -36.46
C SER A 9 18.16 -2.26 -35.37
N GLN A 10 19.50 -2.15 -35.32
CA GLN A 10 20.31 -2.76 -34.26
C GLN A 10 20.05 -2.16 -32.87
N ALA A 11 19.85 -0.84 -32.79
CA ALA A 11 19.52 -0.18 -31.52
C ALA A 11 18.14 -0.61 -31.00
N LEU A 12 17.15 -0.69 -31.89
CA LEU A 12 15.79 -1.16 -31.57
C LEU A 12 15.79 -2.63 -31.12
N LEU A 13 16.48 -3.52 -31.86
CA LEU A 13 16.63 -4.92 -31.49
C LEU A 13 17.29 -5.08 -30.11
N SER A 14 18.29 -4.26 -29.81
CA SER A 14 18.94 -4.26 -28.50
C SER A 14 17.97 -3.82 -27.39
N GLN A 15 17.14 -2.79 -27.61
CA GLN A 15 16.14 -2.35 -26.63
C GLN A 15 15.08 -3.42 -26.39
N LEU A 16 14.59 -4.06 -27.45
CA LEU A 16 13.65 -5.18 -27.34
C LEU A 16 14.24 -6.36 -26.54
N GLY A 17 15.52 -6.65 -26.72
CA GLY A 17 16.23 -7.67 -25.93
C GLY A 17 16.24 -7.36 -24.43
N TYR A 18 16.52 -6.10 -24.04
CA TYR A 18 16.45 -5.69 -22.63
C TYR A 18 15.02 -5.77 -22.08
N CYS A 19 14.02 -5.32 -22.84
CA CYS A 19 12.63 -5.40 -22.43
C CYS A 19 12.18 -6.86 -22.22
N LEU A 20 12.54 -7.76 -23.13
CA LEU A 20 12.25 -9.18 -23.01
C LEU A 20 12.91 -9.77 -21.75
N LEU A 21 14.17 -9.42 -21.50
CA LEU A 21 14.90 -9.92 -20.33
C LEU A 21 14.30 -9.40 -19.01
N ILE A 22 13.93 -8.12 -18.92
CA ILE A 22 13.22 -7.56 -17.75
C ILE A 22 11.93 -8.35 -17.50
N SER A 23 11.11 -8.57 -18.54
CA SER A 23 9.85 -9.32 -18.43
C SER A 23 10.07 -10.77 -17.98
N LEU A 24 11.05 -11.47 -18.55
CA LEU A 24 11.37 -12.85 -18.19
C LEU A 24 11.86 -12.97 -16.74
N LEU A 25 12.73 -12.05 -16.29
CA LEU A 25 13.19 -12.01 -14.90
C LEU A 25 12.05 -11.71 -13.92
N GLY A 26 11.11 -10.84 -14.31
CA GLY A 26 9.93 -10.53 -13.51
C GLY A 26 9.06 -11.76 -13.30
N VAL A 27 8.79 -12.51 -14.37
CA VAL A 27 8.07 -13.79 -14.28
C VAL A 27 8.86 -14.81 -13.44
N LEU A 28 10.17 -14.93 -13.67
CA LEU A 28 11.02 -15.89 -12.94
C LEU A 28 10.95 -15.68 -11.42
N PHE A 29 11.23 -14.45 -10.95
CA PHE A 29 11.35 -14.16 -9.52
C PHE A 29 10.01 -14.06 -8.78
N PHE A 30 8.90 -13.87 -9.49
CA PHE A 30 7.58 -13.74 -8.88
C PHE A 30 6.62 -14.89 -9.19
N SER A 31 6.94 -15.82 -10.10
CA SER A 31 6.02 -16.92 -10.45
C SER A 31 5.48 -17.73 -9.26
N ASN A 32 6.25 -17.85 -8.17
CA ASN A 32 5.89 -18.64 -7.00
C ASN A 32 4.81 -18.03 -6.09
N HIS A 33 4.33 -16.80 -6.35
CA HIS A 33 3.25 -16.19 -5.56
C HIS A 33 1.87 -16.24 -6.20
N LEU A 34 1.77 -16.66 -7.46
CA LEU A 34 0.54 -16.47 -8.26
C LEU A 34 -0.70 -17.16 -7.66
N ASN A 35 -0.52 -18.17 -6.79
CA ASN A 35 -1.61 -18.87 -6.11
C ASN A 35 -1.74 -18.53 -4.62
N ASN A 36 -1.00 -17.52 -4.12
CA ASN A 36 -1.10 -17.10 -2.73
C ASN A 36 -2.52 -16.59 -2.42
N PRO A 37 -3.09 -16.89 -1.24
CA PRO A 37 -4.45 -16.48 -0.90
C PRO A 37 -4.55 -14.96 -0.68
N PHE A 38 -5.78 -14.44 -0.62
CA PHE A 38 -5.99 -13.10 -0.08
C PHE A 38 -5.58 -13.08 1.39
N GLN A 39 -4.81 -12.07 1.78
CA GLN A 39 -4.34 -11.91 3.15
C GLN A 39 -4.61 -10.53 3.70
N PHE A 40 -4.69 -10.45 5.03
CA PHE A 40 -4.85 -9.21 5.79
C PHE A 40 -6.08 -8.40 5.29
N ASP A 41 -5.95 -7.10 5.02
CA ASP A 41 -7.08 -6.27 4.61
C ASP A 41 -7.70 -6.72 3.27
N SER A 42 -6.97 -7.46 2.44
CA SER A 42 -7.49 -7.96 1.16
C SER A 42 -8.74 -8.82 1.36
N VAL A 43 -8.83 -9.57 2.46
CA VAL A 43 -10.02 -10.39 2.78
C VAL A 43 -11.24 -9.49 3.01
N ALA A 44 -11.09 -8.46 3.85
CA ALA A 44 -12.19 -7.56 4.18
C ALA A 44 -12.62 -6.69 2.99
N TYR A 45 -11.67 -6.17 2.21
CA TYR A 45 -11.98 -5.27 1.10
C TYR A 45 -12.49 -5.97 -0.16
N ILE A 46 -12.10 -7.23 -0.38
CA ILE A 46 -12.42 -7.98 -1.60
C ILE A 46 -13.50 -9.01 -1.32
N VAL A 47 -13.19 -10.02 -0.50
CA VAL A 47 -14.07 -11.19 -0.29
C VAL A 47 -15.38 -10.78 0.37
N ASN A 48 -15.33 -9.86 1.34
CA ASN A 48 -16.52 -9.43 2.08
C ASN A 48 -17.31 -8.30 1.40
N ASN A 49 -16.95 -7.90 0.17
CA ASN A 49 -17.58 -6.79 -0.53
C ASN A 49 -18.32 -7.25 -1.79
N ALA A 50 -19.59 -7.64 -1.62
CA ALA A 50 -20.44 -8.11 -2.71
C ALA A 50 -20.62 -7.08 -3.85
N ASN A 51 -20.43 -5.78 -3.60
CA ASN A 51 -20.56 -4.74 -4.62
C ASN A 51 -19.48 -4.86 -5.71
N LEU A 52 -18.34 -5.51 -5.43
CA LEU A 52 -17.29 -5.70 -6.43
C LEU A 52 -17.74 -6.60 -7.58
N LYS A 53 -18.73 -7.48 -7.38
CA LYS A 53 -19.27 -8.34 -8.44
C LYS A 53 -20.14 -7.59 -9.46
N ASN A 54 -20.63 -6.39 -9.12
CA ASN A 54 -21.53 -5.60 -9.95
C ASN A 54 -20.87 -4.25 -10.34
N PRO A 55 -19.89 -4.26 -11.27
CA PRO A 55 -19.05 -3.09 -11.56
C PRO A 55 -19.83 -1.91 -12.15
N GLU A 56 -21.01 -2.13 -12.74
CA GLU A 56 -21.86 -1.06 -13.31
C GLU A 56 -22.18 0.03 -12.28
N THR A 57 -22.42 -0.36 -11.02
CA THR A 57 -22.70 0.58 -9.93
C THR A 57 -21.51 1.51 -9.63
N LEU A 58 -20.30 1.04 -9.90
CA LEU A 58 -19.03 1.75 -9.70
C LEU A 58 -18.64 2.63 -10.88
N LEU A 59 -19.39 2.59 -11.98
CA LEU A 59 -19.20 3.47 -13.14
C LEU A 59 -20.14 4.69 -13.11
N SER A 60 -21.01 4.78 -12.11
CA SER A 60 -21.97 5.88 -11.97
C SER A 60 -21.27 7.22 -11.64
N PHE A 61 -21.89 8.32 -12.09
CA PHE A 61 -21.42 9.66 -11.74
C PHE A 61 -21.38 9.89 -10.23
N GLU A 62 -22.39 9.40 -9.49
CA GLU A 62 -22.45 9.51 -8.03
C GLU A 62 -21.31 8.75 -7.34
N PHE A 63 -20.94 7.57 -7.85
CA PHE A 63 -19.76 6.86 -7.37
C PHE A 63 -18.50 7.71 -7.57
N TRP A 64 -18.27 8.20 -8.78
CA TRP A 64 -17.06 8.99 -9.07
C TRP A 64 -16.99 10.27 -8.24
N LYS A 65 -18.12 10.98 -8.11
CA LYS A 65 -18.21 12.20 -7.29
C LYS A 65 -17.79 11.94 -5.84
N LYS A 66 -18.16 10.79 -5.27
CA LYS A 66 -17.84 10.42 -3.89
C LYS A 66 -16.45 9.81 -3.74
N GLU A 67 -16.07 8.91 -4.63
CA GLU A 67 -14.96 7.98 -4.44
C GLU A 67 -13.70 8.37 -5.21
N PHE A 68 -13.74 9.36 -6.12
CA PHE A 68 -12.58 9.79 -6.91
C PHE A 68 -11.36 10.10 -6.02
N LEU A 69 -11.54 10.89 -4.96
CA LEU A 69 -10.50 11.24 -3.98
C LEU A 69 -10.23 10.12 -2.95
N ALA A 70 -11.14 9.15 -2.84
CA ALA A 70 -11.10 8.02 -1.91
C ALA A 70 -10.71 6.69 -2.59
N ARG A 71 -9.84 6.78 -3.61
CA ARG A 71 -9.27 5.67 -4.39
C ARG A 71 -10.27 4.97 -5.31
N GLY A 72 -11.15 5.71 -5.97
CA GLY A 72 -12.20 5.19 -6.83
C GLY A 72 -11.69 4.28 -7.95
N LEU A 73 -10.63 4.69 -8.66
CA LEU A 73 -10.05 3.87 -9.73
C LEU A 73 -9.43 2.57 -9.21
N LEU A 74 -8.85 2.57 -8.00
CA LEU A 74 -8.38 1.33 -7.37
C LEU A 74 -9.54 0.35 -7.16
N ARG A 75 -10.69 0.82 -6.66
CA ARG A 75 -11.87 -0.05 -6.45
C ARG A 75 -12.42 -0.59 -7.76
N ILE A 76 -12.47 0.24 -8.81
CA ILE A 76 -12.87 -0.21 -10.15
C ILE A 76 -11.90 -1.28 -10.67
N SER A 77 -10.59 -1.13 -10.45
CA SER A 77 -9.63 -2.17 -10.86
C SER A 77 -9.85 -3.51 -10.15
N LEU A 78 -10.23 -3.48 -8.87
CA LEU A 78 -10.53 -4.69 -8.09
C LEU A 78 -11.86 -5.32 -8.51
N ALA A 79 -12.87 -4.49 -8.80
CA ALA A 79 -14.18 -4.93 -9.29
C ALA A 79 -14.09 -5.53 -10.70
N LEU A 80 -13.26 -4.96 -11.57
CA LEU A 80 -13.01 -5.54 -12.89
C LEU A 80 -12.42 -6.94 -12.78
N ASN A 81 -11.47 -7.16 -11.86
CA ASN A 81 -10.98 -8.52 -11.59
C ASN A 81 -12.09 -9.44 -11.05
N ALA A 82 -12.89 -8.95 -10.09
CA ALA A 82 -13.99 -9.72 -9.51
C ALA A 82 -15.04 -10.11 -10.55
N TYR A 83 -15.28 -9.25 -11.54
CA TYR A 83 -16.19 -9.51 -12.64
C TYR A 83 -15.64 -10.55 -13.63
N LEU A 84 -14.32 -10.57 -13.87
CA LEU A 84 -13.69 -11.44 -14.87
C LEU A 84 -13.40 -12.86 -14.36
N ASP A 85 -13.00 -13.02 -13.09
CA ASP A 85 -12.54 -14.29 -12.52
C ASP A 85 -12.99 -14.48 -11.06
N ASP A 86 -14.12 -13.87 -10.69
CA ASP A 86 -14.66 -13.90 -9.32
C ASP A 86 -13.59 -13.52 -8.28
N PHE A 87 -13.62 -14.13 -7.10
CA PHE A 87 -12.61 -13.95 -6.07
C PHE A 87 -11.50 -15.00 -6.17
N ARG A 88 -11.03 -15.32 -7.38
CA ARG A 88 -9.86 -16.20 -7.55
C ARG A 88 -8.57 -15.38 -7.43
N PRO A 89 -7.67 -15.65 -6.47
CA PRO A 89 -6.47 -14.82 -6.24
C PRO A 89 -5.53 -14.71 -7.45
N PHE A 90 -5.48 -15.75 -8.29
CA PHE A 90 -4.59 -15.83 -9.45
C PHE A 90 -4.69 -14.64 -10.40
N GLY A 91 -5.91 -14.25 -10.80
CA GLY A 91 -6.11 -13.10 -11.69
C GLY A 91 -5.67 -11.77 -11.07
N TYR A 92 -5.78 -11.64 -9.74
CA TYR A 92 -5.35 -10.43 -9.03
C TYR A 92 -3.83 -10.30 -8.98
N HIS A 93 -3.13 -11.42 -8.75
CA HIS A 93 -1.67 -11.49 -8.71
C HIS A 93 -1.05 -11.26 -10.09
N ILE A 94 -1.60 -11.87 -11.15
CA ILE A 94 -1.15 -11.61 -12.53
C ILE A 94 -1.26 -10.11 -12.86
N PHE A 95 -2.37 -9.49 -12.48
CA PHE A 95 -2.57 -8.06 -12.72
C PHE A 95 -1.48 -7.22 -12.04
N ASN A 96 -1.23 -7.46 -10.74
CA ASN A 96 -0.19 -6.74 -10.02
C ASN A 96 1.22 -6.99 -10.61
N LEU A 97 1.53 -8.24 -10.97
CA LEU A 97 2.80 -8.60 -11.58
C LEU A 97 2.99 -7.92 -12.95
N ALA A 98 1.95 -7.86 -13.78
CA ALA A 98 2.00 -7.18 -15.07
C ALA A 98 2.31 -5.67 -14.91
N PHE A 99 1.67 -4.99 -13.97
CA PHE A 99 1.96 -3.60 -13.65
C PHE A 99 3.37 -3.41 -13.06
N HIS A 100 3.85 -4.36 -12.26
CA HIS A 100 5.21 -4.31 -11.74
C HIS A 100 6.28 -4.43 -12.84
N ILE A 101 6.10 -5.37 -13.78
CA ILE A 101 6.97 -5.52 -14.95
C ILE A 101 6.90 -4.24 -15.81
N LEU A 102 5.70 -3.72 -16.06
CA LEU A 102 5.51 -2.48 -16.80
C LEU A 102 6.24 -1.30 -16.14
N ASN A 103 6.21 -1.19 -14.81
CA ASN A 103 6.96 -0.16 -14.08
C ASN A 103 8.48 -0.31 -14.25
N ALA A 104 9.01 -1.54 -14.21
CA ALA A 104 10.43 -1.78 -14.46
C ALA A 104 10.82 -1.40 -15.90
N LEU A 105 9.98 -1.71 -16.89
CA LEU A 105 10.18 -1.32 -18.28
C LEU A 105 10.15 0.22 -18.45
N LEU A 106 9.17 0.90 -17.84
CA LEU A 106 9.10 2.36 -17.87
C LEU A 106 10.33 2.99 -17.19
N LEU A 107 10.76 2.45 -16.05
CA LEU A 107 11.96 2.90 -15.35
C LEU A 107 13.22 2.74 -16.21
N PHE A 108 13.37 1.64 -16.95
CA PHE A 108 14.49 1.47 -17.87
C PHE A 108 14.62 2.66 -18.84
N PHE A 109 13.52 3.06 -19.48
CA PHE A 109 13.50 4.20 -20.39
C PHE A 109 13.71 5.54 -19.68
N VAL A 110 13.03 5.75 -18.54
CA VAL A 110 13.15 6.99 -17.74
C VAL A 110 14.59 7.21 -17.27
N LEU A 111 15.26 6.15 -16.81
CA LEU A 111 16.63 6.22 -16.31
C LEU A 111 17.65 6.38 -17.44
N GLU A 112 17.47 5.71 -18.59
CA GLU A 112 18.30 5.94 -19.78
C GLU A 112 18.24 7.41 -20.24
N LYS A 113 17.03 7.97 -20.36
CA LYS A 113 16.85 9.39 -20.70
C LYS A 113 17.46 10.32 -19.66
N SER A 114 17.30 10.01 -18.38
CA SER A 114 17.89 10.78 -17.29
C SER A 114 19.41 10.83 -17.40
N LEU A 115 20.08 9.68 -17.49
CA LEU A 115 21.55 9.63 -17.59
C LEU A 115 22.08 10.43 -18.79
N ARG A 116 21.41 10.35 -19.94
CA ARG A 116 21.79 11.15 -21.13
C ARG A 116 21.59 12.64 -20.88
N ARG A 117 20.43 13.02 -20.35
CA ARG A 117 20.06 14.42 -20.11
C ARG A 117 20.94 15.09 -19.05
N PHE A 118 21.37 14.35 -18.04
CA PHE A 118 22.34 14.81 -17.04
C PHE A 118 23.79 14.85 -17.57
N GLY A 119 24.01 14.57 -18.85
CA GLY A 119 25.29 14.76 -19.51
C GLY A 119 26.33 13.69 -19.20
N MET A 120 25.94 12.48 -18.79
CA MET A 120 26.89 11.42 -18.47
C MET A 120 27.78 11.04 -19.66
N GLU A 121 27.31 11.22 -20.90
CA GLU A 121 28.13 11.06 -22.11
C GLU A 121 29.30 12.06 -22.16
N ALA A 122 29.10 13.30 -21.71
CA ALA A 122 30.16 14.31 -21.63
C ALA A 122 31.23 13.99 -20.57
N VAL A 123 30.89 13.13 -19.60
CA VAL A 123 31.80 12.63 -18.55
C VAL A 123 32.48 11.31 -18.99
N GLY A 124 32.37 10.94 -20.27
CA GLY A 124 33.04 9.77 -20.86
C GLY A 124 32.25 8.47 -20.76
N TRP A 125 30.98 8.49 -20.36
CA TRP A 125 30.14 7.29 -20.39
C TRP A 125 29.68 6.98 -21.82
N GLY A 126 30.13 5.87 -22.39
CA GLY A 126 29.61 5.39 -23.67
C GLY A 126 28.15 4.89 -23.57
N SER A 127 27.43 4.90 -24.70
CA SER A 127 26.01 4.55 -24.75
C SER A 127 25.69 3.10 -24.34
N LYS A 128 26.68 2.19 -24.38
CA LYS A 128 26.55 0.83 -23.82
C LYS A 128 26.53 0.84 -22.29
N ARG A 129 27.37 1.66 -21.66
CA ARG A 129 27.44 1.82 -20.19
C ARG A 129 26.15 2.42 -19.66
N ILE A 130 25.67 3.50 -20.30
CA ILE A 130 24.39 4.13 -19.94
C ILE A 130 23.25 3.12 -19.98
N ARG A 131 23.10 2.38 -21.09
CA ARG A 131 22.06 1.36 -21.21
C ARG A 131 22.20 0.24 -20.18
N SER A 132 23.41 -0.22 -19.90
CA SER A 132 23.65 -1.28 -18.90
C SER A 132 23.27 -0.81 -17.50
N VAL A 133 23.67 0.40 -17.10
CA VAL A 133 23.34 0.97 -15.79
C VAL A 133 21.82 1.17 -15.66
N SER A 134 21.16 1.71 -16.69
CA SER A 134 19.69 1.83 -16.70
C SER A 134 19.00 0.48 -16.58
N PHE A 135 19.47 -0.53 -17.33
CA PHE A 135 18.93 -1.88 -17.28
C PHE A 135 19.08 -2.49 -15.88
N PHE A 136 20.28 -2.50 -15.31
CA PHE A 136 20.50 -3.05 -13.98
C PHE A 136 19.77 -2.28 -12.88
N SER A 137 19.59 -0.96 -13.02
CA SER A 137 18.78 -0.17 -12.08
C SER A 137 17.31 -0.58 -12.13
N ALA A 138 16.76 -0.79 -13.33
CA ALA A 138 15.39 -1.30 -13.51
C ALA A 138 15.23 -2.74 -13.01
N VAL A 139 16.24 -3.59 -13.22
CA VAL A 139 16.22 -4.97 -12.72
C VAL A 139 16.41 -5.02 -11.21
N PHE A 140 17.23 -4.17 -10.60
CA PHE A 140 17.28 -4.03 -9.13
C PHE A 140 15.93 -3.60 -8.60
N PHE A 141 15.31 -2.59 -9.20
CA PHE A 141 13.93 -2.23 -8.85
C PHE A 141 12.97 -3.42 -8.95
N LEU A 142 13.07 -4.24 -10.00
CA LEU A 142 12.21 -5.41 -10.23
C LEU A 142 12.46 -6.53 -9.21
N CYS A 143 13.71 -6.93 -8.99
CA CYS A 143 14.04 -8.15 -8.24
C CYS A 143 14.30 -7.93 -6.75
N HIS A 144 14.27 -6.69 -6.26
CA HIS A 144 14.59 -6.41 -4.87
C HIS A 144 13.49 -6.91 -3.90
N PRO A 145 13.81 -7.63 -2.81
CA PRO A 145 12.82 -8.23 -1.92
C PRO A 145 11.85 -7.24 -1.27
N ILE A 146 12.25 -5.97 -1.13
CA ILE A 146 11.38 -4.90 -0.61
C ILE A 146 10.11 -4.69 -1.46
N GLN A 147 10.14 -5.08 -2.75
CA GLN A 147 8.98 -4.96 -3.62
C GLN A 147 7.94 -6.05 -3.39
N THR A 148 8.27 -7.12 -2.66
CA THR A 148 7.37 -8.26 -2.48
C THR A 148 6.03 -7.81 -1.90
N GLU A 149 6.03 -6.95 -0.89
CA GLU A 149 4.78 -6.44 -0.32
C GLU A 149 3.97 -5.67 -1.38
N SER A 150 4.60 -4.83 -2.20
CA SER A 150 3.90 -4.07 -3.24
C SER A 150 3.25 -4.92 -4.33
N VAL A 151 3.85 -6.08 -4.63
CA VAL A 151 3.41 -6.97 -5.71
C VAL A 151 2.39 -7.99 -5.20
N ILE A 152 2.70 -8.70 -4.11
CA ILE A 152 1.91 -9.81 -3.59
C ILE A 152 0.73 -9.33 -2.74
N TYR A 153 0.91 -8.28 -1.94
CA TYR A 153 -0.20 -7.77 -1.14
C TYR A 153 -1.21 -7.11 -2.09
N ILE A 154 -2.35 -7.76 -2.32
CA ILE A 154 -3.28 -7.36 -3.38
C ILE A 154 -3.78 -5.93 -3.19
N MET A 155 -4.02 -5.48 -1.95
CA MET A 155 -4.40 -4.08 -1.71
C MET A 155 -3.27 -3.07 -1.98
N SER A 156 -2.01 -3.51 -1.95
CA SER A 156 -0.88 -2.70 -2.41
C SER A 156 -0.82 -2.54 -3.93
N ARG A 157 -1.79 -3.09 -4.68
CA ARG A 157 -2.06 -2.74 -6.08
C ARG A 157 -2.09 -1.23 -6.33
N SER A 158 -2.51 -0.46 -5.32
CA SER A 158 -2.46 1.00 -5.37
C SER A 158 -1.07 1.56 -5.69
N GLU A 159 0.01 0.95 -5.19
CA GLU A 159 1.38 1.37 -5.45
C GLU A 159 1.79 1.13 -6.90
N VAL A 160 1.55 -0.09 -7.42
CA VAL A 160 2.02 -0.48 -8.75
C VAL A 160 1.28 0.30 -9.84
N ILE A 161 -0.04 0.49 -9.72
CA ILE A 161 -0.81 1.25 -10.73
C ILE A 161 -0.46 2.75 -10.66
N ALA A 162 -0.40 3.33 -9.46
CA ALA A 162 -0.06 4.75 -9.32
C ALA A 162 1.33 5.05 -9.88
N SER A 163 2.29 4.13 -9.68
CA SER A 163 3.64 4.24 -10.22
C SER A 163 3.67 4.19 -11.74
N THR A 164 2.78 3.41 -12.38
CA THR A 164 2.68 3.39 -13.85
C THR A 164 2.24 4.74 -14.39
N PHE A 165 1.19 5.34 -13.82
CA PHE A 165 0.77 6.68 -14.20
C PHE A 165 1.87 7.72 -13.93
N TYR A 166 2.55 7.61 -12.78
CA TYR A 166 3.65 8.49 -12.44
C TYR A 166 4.79 8.45 -13.47
N LEU A 167 5.28 7.25 -13.77
CA LEU A 167 6.40 7.04 -14.69
C LEU A 167 6.01 7.37 -16.13
N ALA A 168 4.79 7.06 -16.56
CA ALA A 168 4.30 7.44 -17.89
C ALA A 168 4.22 8.96 -18.05
N GLY A 169 3.66 9.67 -17.06
CA GLY A 169 3.61 11.13 -17.05
C GLY A 169 5.00 11.76 -17.04
N PHE A 170 5.92 11.21 -16.25
CA PHE A 170 7.30 11.67 -16.20
C PHE A 170 8.06 11.40 -17.50
N LEU A 171 7.84 10.25 -18.15
CA LEU A 171 8.45 9.91 -19.43
C LEU A 171 7.98 10.84 -20.56
N LEU A 172 6.69 11.19 -20.59
CA LEU A 172 6.15 12.19 -21.52
C LEU A 172 6.78 13.57 -21.30
N PHE A 173 7.01 13.95 -20.05
CA PHE A 173 7.72 15.18 -19.73
C PHE A 173 9.18 15.16 -20.22
N GLN A 174 9.90 14.05 -20.02
CA GLN A 174 11.26 13.91 -20.56
C GLN A 174 11.26 14.01 -22.10
N GLN A 175 10.28 13.40 -22.76
CA GLN A 175 10.13 13.46 -24.22
C GLN A 175 9.87 14.89 -24.70
N LEU A 176 9.07 15.67 -23.97
CA LEU A 176 8.86 17.09 -24.27
C LEU A 176 10.18 17.89 -24.19
N LEU A 177 11.01 17.62 -23.18
CA LEU A 177 12.29 18.32 -22.98
C LEU A 177 13.38 17.99 -24.01
N GLU A 178 13.26 16.87 -24.71
CA GLU A 178 14.21 16.45 -25.75
C GLU A 178 13.87 17.01 -27.14
N ARG A 179 12.66 17.52 -27.35
CA ARG A 179 12.25 18.04 -28.65
C ARG A 179 12.96 19.36 -28.96
N SER A 180 13.54 19.45 -30.16
CA SER A 180 14.22 20.65 -30.66
C SER A 180 13.25 21.77 -31.06
N SER A 181 12.06 21.42 -31.54
CA SER A 181 10.99 22.36 -31.90
C SER A 181 9.64 21.75 -31.52
N THR A 182 8.81 22.53 -30.81
CA THR A 182 7.49 22.12 -30.36
C THR A 182 6.54 23.31 -30.50
N SER A 183 5.41 23.13 -31.19
CA SER A 183 4.41 24.19 -31.36
C SER A 183 3.63 24.44 -30.05
N HIS A 184 3.03 25.61 -29.89
CA HIS A 184 2.20 25.93 -28.71
C HIS A 184 1.07 24.91 -28.49
N LEU A 185 0.45 24.42 -29.57
CA LEU A 185 -0.57 23.38 -29.51
C LEU A 185 0.00 22.07 -28.96
N GLN A 186 1.19 21.64 -29.44
CA GLN A 186 1.83 20.43 -28.93
C GLN A 186 2.20 20.57 -27.45
N TYR A 187 2.72 21.71 -27.02
CA TYR A 187 2.95 21.98 -25.59
C TYR A 187 1.66 21.83 -24.77
N GLY A 188 0.56 22.41 -25.24
CA GLY A 188 -0.76 22.27 -24.61
C GLY A 188 -1.21 20.82 -24.52
N LEU A 189 -1.02 20.03 -25.59
CA LEU A 189 -1.37 18.61 -25.61
C LEU A 189 -0.51 17.79 -24.63
N TYR A 190 0.81 17.96 -24.59
CA TYR A 190 1.66 17.27 -23.62
C TYR A 190 1.26 17.60 -22.18
N PHE A 191 1.05 18.89 -21.89
CA PHE A 191 0.66 19.31 -20.55
C PHE A 191 -0.71 18.75 -20.16
N LEU A 192 -1.69 18.79 -21.07
CA LEU A 192 -3.01 18.20 -20.85
C LEU A 192 -2.91 16.69 -20.63
N SER A 193 -2.13 15.96 -21.43
CA SER A 193 -1.94 14.52 -21.27
C SER A 193 -1.29 14.18 -19.93
N ILE A 194 -0.24 14.90 -19.53
CA ILE A 194 0.42 14.70 -18.23
C ILE A 194 -0.54 15.02 -17.08
N PHE A 195 -1.32 16.10 -17.19
CA PHE A 195 -2.32 16.47 -16.20
C PHE A 195 -3.40 15.40 -16.05
N LEU A 196 -3.95 14.89 -17.17
CA LEU A 196 -4.97 13.83 -17.15
C LEU A 196 -4.41 12.52 -16.57
N ILE A 197 -3.18 12.14 -16.95
CA ILE A 197 -2.49 10.97 -16.38
C ILE A 197 -2.31 11.13 -14.87
N ALA A 198 -1.87 12.30 -14.42
CA ALA A 198 -1.68 12.60 -13.00
C ALA A 198 -3.00 12.57 -12.23
N LEU A 199 -4.06 13.15 -12.81
CA LEU A 199 -5.40 13.19 -12.23
C LEU A 199 -5.99 11.79 -12.06
N VAL A 200 -5.91 10.96 -13.10
CA VAL A 200 -6.38 9.57 -13.07
C VAL A 200 -5.53 8.74 -12.08
N GLY A 201 -4.21 8.88 -12.10
CA GLY A 201 -3.31 8.22 -11.15
C GLY A 201 -3.56 8.62 -9.70
N PHE A 202 -3.95 9.87 -9.44
CA PHE A 202 -4.31 10.35 -8.12
C PHE A 202 -5.53 9.60 -7.55
N SER A 203 -6.49 9.20 -8.40
CA SER A 203 -7.63 8.37 -8.00
C SER A 203 -7.27 6.92 -7.65
N VAL A 204 -6.00 6.55 -7.77
CA VAL A 204 -5.46 5.27 -7.26
C VAL A 204 -4.72 5.53 -5.95
N LYS A 205 -3.76 6.47 -5.98
CA LYS A 205 -2.93 6.80 -4.82
C LYS A 205 -2.41 8.24 -4.89
N GLN A 206 -2.39 8.91 -3.75
CA GLN A 206 -2.03 10.32 -3.63
C GLN A 206 -0.55 10.63 -3.91
N ILE A 207 0.33 9.62 -3.97
CA ILE A 207 1.77 9.83 -4.28
C ILE A 207 1.98 10.57 -5.61
N VAL A 208 1.03 10.43 -6.55
CA VAL A 208 1.05 11.06 -7.87
C VAL A 208 1.01 12.60 -7.79
N ALA A 209 0.51 13.17 -6.68
CA ALA A 209 0.57 14.61 -6.43
C ALA A 209 2.01 15.17 -6.36
N THR A 210 3.02 14.31 -6.17
CA THR A 210 4.43 14.73 -6.16
C THR A 210 5.04 14.85 -7.55
N LEU A 211 4.37 14.38 -8.61
CA LEU A 211 4.88 14.39 -9.98
C LEU A 211 5.29 15.80 -10.48
N PRO A 212 4.48 16.87 -10.28
CA PRO A 212 4.89 18.22 -10.69
C PRO A 212 6.18 18.68 -10.00
N ALA A 213 6.35 18.36 -8.71
CA ALA A 213 7.56 18.71 -7.96
C ALA A 213 8.80 18.00 -8.54
N ILE A 214 8.67 16.71 -8.89
CA ILE A 214 9.75 15.96 -9.55
C ILE A 214 10.04 16.48 -10.95
N MET A 215 9.04 16.88 -11.73
CA MET A 215 9.25 17.48 -13.06
C MET A 215 10.02 18.80 -12.98
N ILE A 216 9.62 19.69 -12.08
CA ILE A 216 10.31 20.96 -11.84
C ILE A 216 11.75 20.70 -11.38
N LEU A 217 11.94 19.81 -10.41
CA LEU A 217 13.27 19.48 -9.89
C LEU A 217 14.16 18.87 -10.99
N TYR A 218 13.62 17.97 -11.81
CA TYR A 218 14.35 17.37 -12.94
C TYR A 218 14.80 18.42 -13.95
N TYR A 219 13.91 19.37 -14.30
CA TYR A 219 14.25 20.47 -15.19
C TYR A 219 15.37 21.34 -14.60
N LEU A 220 15.23 21.78 -13.34
CA LEU A 220 16.23 22.61 -12.67
C LEU A 220 17.58 21.90 -12.51
N CYS A 221 17.56 20.60 -12.20
CA CYS A 221 18.77 19.82 -12.01
C CYS A 221 19.47 19.47 -13.32
N SER A 222 18.73 19.33 -14.42
CA SER A 222 19.32 18.93 -15.72
C SER A 222 19.63 20.10 -16.66
N CYS A 223 19.13 21.31 -16.40
CA CYS A 223 19.40 22.46 -17.24
C CYS A 223 20.84 22.99 -17.11
N PRO A 224 21.40 23.60 -18.17
CA PRO A 224 22.71 24.25 -18.12
C PRO A 224 22.75 25.42 -17.12
N ASP A 225 23.96 25.74 -16.66
CA ASP A 225 24.22 26.77 -15.64
C ASP A 225 23.79 28.18 -16.04
N HIS A 226 23.78 28.44 -17.35
CA HIS A 226 23.39 29.72 -17.94
C HIS A 226 21.89 29.80 -18.26
N SER A 227 21.09 28.79 -17.92
CA SER A 227 19.65 28.84 -18.18
C SER A 227 18.96 29.97 -17.39
N PRO A 228 18.03 30.73 -18.01
CA PRO A 228 17.32 31.83 -17.35
C PRO A 228 16.62 31.40 -16.05
N ALA A 229 16.03 30.21 -16.04
CA ALA A 229 15.35 29.65 -14.88
C ALA A 229 16.31 29.43 -13.69
N LEU A 230 17.50 28.88 -13.94
CA LEU A 230 18.50 28.67 -12.89
C LEU A 230 19.12 30.00 -12.43
N GLN A 231 19.34 30.95 -13.34
CA GLN A 231 19.81 32.29 -12.96
C GLN A 231 18.78 33.02 -12.09
N PHE A 232 17.49 32.93 -12.43
CA PHE A 232 16.40 33.45 -11.61
C PHE A 232 16.41 32.81 -10.21
N LEU A 233 16.53 31.48 -10.13
CA LEU A 233 16.58 30.76 -8.86
C LEU A 233 17.81 31.16 -8.02
N LYS A 234 18.98 31.31 -8.64
CA LYS A 234 20.20 31.78 -7.97
C LYS A 234 20.05 33.22 -7.45
N LYS A 235 19.43 34.11 -8.23
CA LYS A 235 19.15 35.50 -7.86
C LYS A 235 18.21 35.60 -6.65
N TRP A 236 17.14 34.82 -6.65
CA TRP A 236 16.09 34.87 -5.61
C TRP A 236 16.22 33.78 -4.54
N ARG A 237 17.37 33.09 -4.46
CA ARG A 237 17.55 31.90 -3.62
C ARG A 237 17.13 32.09 -2.16
N TRP A 238 17.46 33.23 -1.56
CA TRP A 238 17.13 33.52 -0.16
C TRP A 238 15.65 33.83 0.03
N ALA A 239 15.02 34.56 -0.90
CA ALA A 239 13.59 34.82 -0.86
C ALA A 239 12.78 33.53 -1.07
N ILE A 240 13.16 32.70 -2.06
CA ILE A 240 12.54 31.40 -2.32
C ILE A 240 12.72 30.48 -1.11
N THR A 241 13.92 30.42 -0.53
CA THR A 241 14.18 29.61 0.67
C THR A 241 13.34 30.11 1.85
N GLY A 242 13.23 31.43 2.03
CA GLY A 242 12.37 32.03 3.07
C GLY A 242 10.89 31.69 2.88
N ILE A 243 10.38 31.75 1.65
CA ILE A 243 8.99 31.36 1.34
C ILE A 243 8.77 29.87 1.59
N ILE A 244 9.67 29.00 1.11
CA ILE A 244 9.58 27.56 1.35
C ILE A 244 9.64 27.25 2.85
N ALA A 245 10.54 27.89 3.61
CA ALA A 245 10.64 27.72 5.05
C ALA A 245 9.40 28.24 5.77
N GLY A 246 8.81 29.36 5.33
CA GLY A 246 7.57 29.90 5.87
C GLY A 246 6.37 28.98 5.61
N VAL A 247 6.22 28.49 4.37
CA VAL A 247 5.16 27.53 4.00
C VAL A 247 5.35 26.21 4.73
N ALA A 248 6.58 25.66 4.75
CA ALA A 248 6.88 24.43 5.48
C ALA A 248 6.64 24.59 6.98
N GLY A 249 7.04 25.71 7.57
CA GLY A 249 6.79 26.04 8.97
C GLY A 249 5.30 26.17 9.28
N PHE A 250 4.52 26.82 8.41
CA PHE A 250 3.07 26.91 8.54
C PHE A 250 2.39 25.54 8.41
N LEU A 251 2.77 24.74 7.41
CA LEU A 251 2.25 23.38 7.24
C LEU A 251 2.61 22.49 8.42
N PHE A 252 3.84 22.59 8.92
CA PHE A 252 4.29 21.87 10.11
C PHE A 252 3.50 22.29 11.36
N TYR A 253 3.30 23.60 11.56
CA TYR A 253 2.44 24.12 12.62
C TYR A 253 1.01 23.57 12.51
N LYS A 254 0.38 23.70 11.33
CA LYS A 254 -0.97 23.18 11.08
C LYS A 254 -1.05 21.68 11.35
N LEU A 255 -0.09 20.91 10.87
CA LEU A 255 -0.04 19.47 11.05
C LEU A 255 0.15 19.04 12.51
N LEU A 256 0.80 19.87 13.34
CA LEU A 256 0.93 19.66 14.78
C LEU A 256 -0.30 20.11 15.58
N THR A 257 -0.97 21.19 15.17
CA THR A 257 -2.08 21.79 15.94
C THR A 257 -3.48 21.30 15.56
N ASP A 258 -3.66 20.75 14.36
CA ASP A 258 -4.96 20.38 13.82
C ASP A 258 -4.98 18.88 13.47
N GLU A 259 -5.67 18.09 14.31
CA GLU A 259 -5.84 16.64 14.12
C GLU A 259 -6.83 16.26 13.02
N THR A 260 -7.44 17.23 12.33
CA THR A 260 -8.31 17.01 11.16
C THR A 260 -7.66 17.45 9.85
N PHE A 261 -6.51 18.13 9.92
CA PHE A 261 -5.77 18.60 8.76
C PHE A 261 -5.32 17.42 7.89
N LEU A 262 -5.65 17.44 6.59
CA LEU A 262 -5.33 16.43 5.54
C LEU A 262 -5.94 15.03 5.68
N ILE A 263 -6.41 14.64 6.85
CA ILE A 263 -7.06 13.35 7.13
C ILE A 263 -8.18 13.69 8.09
N GLY A 264 -9.42 13.42 7.69
CA GLY A 264 -10.61 13.71 8.51
C GLY A 264 -10.56 13.09 9.91
N PRO A 265 -11.62 13.24 10.72
CA PRO A 265 -11.61 12.82 12.12
C PRO A 265 -11.22 11.34 12.24
N SER A 266 -10.15 11.08 12.98
CA SER A 266 -9.63 9.73 13.29
C SER A 266 -9.86 9.44 14.77
N ARG A 267 -10.03 8.16 15.13
CA ARG A 267 -10.22 7.76 16.52
C ARG A 267 -8.90 8.00 17.28
N PRO A 268 -8.87 8.87 18.31
CA PRO A 268 -7.64 9.27 19.02
C PRO A 268 -6.87 8.11 19.67
N GLU A 269 -7.55 7.00 19.94
CA GLU A 269 -7.04 5.85 20.71
C GLU A 269 -6.28 4.82 19.84
N GLU A 270 -6.38 4.90 18.51
CA GLU A 270 -5.82 3.90 17.57
C GLU A 270 -4.57 4.38 16.80
N MET A 271 -4.13 5.62 17.03
CA MET A 271 -2.95 6.18 16.37
C MET A 271 -1.85 6.47 17.38
N VAL A 272 -0.59 6.31 16.94
CA VAL A 272 0.61 6.76 17.67
C VAL A 272 0.56 8.25 18.04
N GLY A 273 -0.40 9.01 17.51
CA GLY A 273 -0.54 10.45 17.65
C GLY A 273 0.32 11.15 16.59
N ARG A 274 -0.23 12.19 15.95
CA ARG A 274 0.40 12.80 14.76
C ARG A 274 1.80 13.31 15.01
N ALA A 275 1.99 14.02 16.12
CA ALA A 275 3.29 14.55 16.52
C ALA A 275 4.34 13.44 16.68
N LYS A 276 3.98 12.36 17.40
CA LYS A 276 4.89 11.21 17.60
C LYS A 276 5.13 10.44 16.31
N TYR A 277 4.12 10.30 15.44
CA TYR A 277 4.28 9.71 14.12
C TYR A 277 5.33 10.49 13.31
N MET A 278 5.19 11.82 13.21
CA MET A 278 6.11 12.68 12.49
C MET A 278 7.53 12.66 13.06
N LEU A 279 7.66 12.73 14.40
CA LEU A 279 8.96 12.62 15.07
C LEU A 279 9.63 11.27 14.79
N SER A 280 8.87 10.22 14.54
CA SER A 280 9.40 8.90 14.23
C SER A 280 9.82 8.73 12.77
N GLN A 281 9.30 9.55 11.84
CA GLN A 281 9.52 9.34 10.41
C GLN A 281 10.99 9.46 9.97
N PRO A 282 11.81 10.40 10.47
CA PRO A 282 13.24 10.41 10.14
C PRO A 282 13.93 9.10 10.52
N SER A 283 13.62 8.53 11.69
CA SER A 283 14.12 7.23 12.15
C SER A 283 13.66 6.11 11.24
N VAL A 284 12.38 6.09 10.88
CA VAL A 284 11.82 5.11 9.93
C VAL A 284 12.56 5.18 8.59
N ILE A 285 12.77 6.38 8.06
CA ILE A 285 13.42 6.55 6.76
C ILE A 285 14.87 6.05 6.79
N VAL A 286 15.66 6.46 7.79
CA VAL A 286 17.09 6.15 7.84
C VAL A 286 17.36 4.75 8.39
N PHE A 287 16.78 4.39 9.53
CA PHE A 287 17.09 3.15 10.23
C PHE A 287 16.25 1.95 9.77
N TYR A 288 15.11 2.18 9.12
CA TYR A 288 14.30 1.10 8.54
C TYR A 288 14.39 1.08 7.01
N TYR A 289 13.85 2.07 6.29
CA TYR A 289 13.76 1.98 4.83
C TYR A 289 15.11 1.96 4.11
N LEU A 290 16.03 2.89 4.39
CA LEU A 290 17.36 2.86 3.77
C LEU A 290 18.15 1.61 4.16
N LYS A 291 18.01 1.14 5.41
CA LYS A 291 18.59 -0.12 5.86
C LYS A 291 18.05 -1.30 5.03
N MET A 292 16.74 -1.40 4.84
CA MET A 292 16.11 -2.48 4.06
C MET A 292 16.45 -2.41 2.56
N LEU A 293 16.66 -1.22 2.01
CA LEU A 293 17.08 -1.03 0.62
C LEU A 293 18.54 -1.43 0.36
N LEU A 294 19.42 -1.28 1.36
CA LEU A 294 20.83 -1.67 1.25
C LEU A 294 21.05 -3.12 1.69
N PHE A 295 20.30 -3.56 2.69
CA PHE A 295 20.40 -4.89 3.31
C PHE A 295 18.98 -5.45 3.51
N PRO A 296 18.38 -6.08 2.48
CA PRO A 296 17.00 -6.56 2.50
C PRO A 296 16.81 -7.85 3.34
N MET A 297 17.29 -7.81 4.58
CA MET A 297 17.19 -8.89 5.56
C MET A 297 16.12 -8.55 6.59
N ASN A 298 15.34 -9.53 7.02
CA ASN A 298 14.26 -9.38 8.01
C ASN A 298 13.14 -8.41 7.60
N LEU A 299 12.80 -8.39 6.30
CA LEU A 299 11.58 -7.75 5.82
C LEU A 299 10.35 -8.26 6.58
N ASN A 300 9.44 -7.36 6.90
CA ASN A 300 8.36 -7.56 7.86
C ASN A 300 7.12 -6.75 7.46
N ILE A 301 5.94 -7.38 7.44
CA ILE A 301 4.67 -6.70 7.10
C ILE A 301 4.22 -5.73 8.21
N ASP A 302 4.62 -6.00 9.46
CA ASP A 302 4.27 -5.18 10.62
C ASP A 302 5.49 -4.96 11.53
N PRO A 303 6.46 -4.13 11.09
CA PRO A 303 7.74 -3.96 11.78
C PRO A 303 7.58 -3.28 13.14
N ASP A 304 8.26 -3.80 14.15
CA ASP A 304 8.30 -3.22 15.48
C ASP A 304 9.28 -2.04 15.55
N ILE A 305 8.74 -0.83 15.37
CA ILE A 305 9.51 0.41 15.36
C ILE A 305 9.18 1.21 16.61
N ALA A 306 10.21 1.56 17.38
CA ALA A 306 10.07 2.40 18.56
C ALA A 306 9.53 3.79 18.19
N VAL A 307 8.46 4.20 18.87
CA VAL A 307 7.87 5.53 18.73
C VAL A 307 8.83 6.57 19.31
N VAL A 308 9.16 7.58 18.52
CA VAL A 308 9.93 8.73 18.97
C VAL A 308 9.00 9.75 19.63
N THR A 309 9.28 10.07 20.89
CA THR A 309 8.45 10.95 21.71
C THR A 309 9.01 12.37 21.88
N SER A 310 10.28 12.60 21.55
CA SER A 310 10.96 13.88 21.76
C SER A 310 11.86 14.27 20.59
N PHE A 311 11.87 15.56 20.27
CA PHE A 311 12.74 16.19 19.26
C PHE A 311 14.22 16.20 19.66
N LEU A 312 14.53 16.05 20.96
CA LEU A 312 15.91 15.94 21.47
C LEU A 312 16.40 14.50 21.51
N SER A 313 15.57 13.53 21.14
CA SER A 313 15.99 12.13 21.14
C SER A 313 17.04 11.89 20.06
N TRP A 314 18.01 11.03 20.36
CA TRP A 314 18.99 10.57 19.36
C TRP A 314 18.33 9.89 18.16
N ASN A 315 17.21 9.22 18.39
CA ASN A 315 16.42 8.61 17.34
C ASN A 315 15.84 9.63 16.35
N PHE A 316 15.65 10.90 16.73
CA PHE A 316 15.27 11.97 15.80
C PHE A 316 16.49 12.71 15.24
N LEU A 317 17.38 13.18 16.11
CA LEU A 317 18.49 14.07 15.75
C LEU A 317 19.49 13.41 14.80
N LEU A 318 19.87 12.15 15.05
CA LEU A 318 20.86 11.45 14.24
C LEU A 318 20.34 11.19 12.81
N PRO A 319 19.13 10.64 12.59
CA PRO A 319 18.56 10.53 11.24
C PRO A 319 18.39 11.87 10.53
N MET A 320 17.95 12.91 11.24
CA MET A 320 17.84 14.25 10.65
C MET A 320 19.20 14.79 10.20
N PHE A 321 20.24 14.61 11.02
CA PHE A 321 21.60 14.93 10.66
C PHE A 321 22.07 14.11 9.44
N CYS A 322 21.81 12.80 9.41
CA CYS A 322 22.15 11.94 8.28
C CYS A 322 21.47 12.40 6.97
N ILE A 323 20.17 12.71 7.01
CA ILE A 323 19.42 13.22 5.84
C ILE A 323 20.02 14.55 5.38
N ALA A 324 20.22 15.50 6.31
CA ALA A 324 20.80 16.80 5.99
C ALA A 324 22.23 16.65 5.41
N PHE A 325 23.05 15.78 6.00
CA PHE A 325 24.39 15.48 5.53
C PHE A 325 24.38 14.90 4.12
N LEU A 326 23.53 13.90 3.84
CA LEU A 326 23.41 13.31 2.50
C LEU A 326 23.01 14.35 1.45
N LEU A 327 22.01 15.20 1.75
CA LEU A 327 21.57 16.26 0.84
C LEU A 327 22.66 17.32 0.63
N LEU A 328 23.30 17.81 1.68
CA LEU A 328 24.37 18.81 1.59
C LEU A 328 25.63 18.28 0.89
N CYS A 329 26.03 17.04 1.17
CA CYS A 329 27.15 16.39 0.49
C CYS A 329 26.84 16.15 -0.98
N SER A 330 25.61 15.80 -1.35
CA SER A 330 25.25 15.65 -2.77
C SER A 330 25.37 16.97 -3.55
N LEU A 331 25.18 18.11 -2.88
CA LEU A 331 25.39 19.45 -3.46
C LEU A 331 26.88 19.84 -3.53
N LYS A 332 27.69 19.53 -2.50
CA LYS A 332 29.10 19.96 -2.37
C LYS A 332 30.12 18.99 -2.95
N VAL A 333 30.02 17.70 -2.60
CA VAL A 333 31.04 16.67 -2.87
C VAL A 333 31.02 16.23 -4.33
N PHE A 334 29.86 16.29 -4.99
CA PHE A 334 29.74 15.69 -6.32
C PHE A 334 29.62 16.68 -7.48
N LYS A 335 29.28 17.97 -7.29
CA LYS A 335 28.88 18.91 -8.37
C LYS A 335 27.79 18.39 -9.34
N THR A 336 27.41 17.12 -9.26
CA THR A 336 26.47 16.45 -10.14
C THR A 336 25.08 16.63 -9.55
N ARG A 337 24.31 17.53 -10.17
CA ARG A 337 22.87 17.70 -9.92
C ARG A 337 22.09 16.38 -10.06
N PHE A 338 22.66 15.39 -10.75
CA PHE A 338 22.17 14.03 -10.85
C PHE A 338 21.97 13.33 -9.50
N VAL A 339 23.00 13.30 -8.63
CA VAL A 339 22.92 12.60 -7.34
C VAL A 339 21.89 13.27 -6.44
N PHE A 340 21.93 14.61 -6.39
CA PHE A 340 20.95 15.40 -5.65
C PHE A 340 19.52 15.12 -6.13
N PHE A 341 19.29 15.10 -7.45
CA PHE A 341 17.97 14.80 -8.03
C PHE A 341 17.43 13.44 -7.55
N PHE A 342 18.22 12.37 -7.64
CA PHE A 342 17.76 11.03 -7.28
C PHE A 342 17.69 10.78 -5.76
N LEU A 343 18.44 11.52 -4.95
CA LEU A 343 18.21 11.56 -3.50
C LEU A 343 16.90 12.27 -3.18
N CYS A 344 16.64 13.43 -3.79
CA CYS A 344 15.37 14.14 -3.64
C CYS A 344 14.18 13.34 -4.19
N TRP A 345 14.35 12.56 -5.27
CA TRP A 345 13.34 11.63 -5.77
C TRP A 345 12.83 10.71 -4.67
N PHE A 346 13.76 10.10 -3.92
CA PHE A 346 13.41 9.21 -2.81
C PHE A 346 12.59 9.94 -1.74
N PHE A 347 13.06 11.09 -1.25
CA PHE A 347 12.37 11.82 -0.17
C PHE A 347 11.04 12.44 -0.62
N ILE A 348 10.96 13.02 -1.81
CA ILE A 348 9.76 13.69 -2.32
C ILE A 348 8.64 12.69 -2.57
N ILE A 349 8.93 11.54 -3.19
CA ILE A 349 7.89 10.53 -3.47
C ILE A 349 7.40 9.85 -2.20
N LEU A 350 8.29 9.68 -1.21
CA LEU A 350 7.97 9.08 0.07
C LEU A 350 7.20 10.03 1.01
N SER A 351 7.29 11.35 0.80
CA SER A 351 6.75 12.34 1.74
C SER A 351 5.23 12.27 1.96
N PRO A 352 4.36 11.96 0.98
CA PRO A 352 2.93 11.82 1.25
C PRO A 352 2.65 10.67 2.22
N SER A 353 3.25 9.50 2.02
CA SER A 353 2.95 8.27 2.78
C SER A 353 3.73 8.11 4.08
N SER A 354 4.87 8.81 4.24
CA SER A 354 5.77 8.66 5.41
C SER A 354 6.22 10.01 5.97
N SER A 355 5.49 11.11 5.77
CA SER A 355 5.77 12.40 6.43
C SER A 355 4.54 13.27 6.61
N ILE A 356 3.73 13.43 5.57
CA ILE A 356 2.63 14.42 5.53
C ILE A 356 1.31 13.81 5.99
N VAL A 357 0.99 12.60 5.52
CA VAL A 357 -0.24 11.89 5.88
C VAL A 357 0.07 10.91 7.01
N THR A 358 -0.44 11.20 8.22
CA THR A 358 -0.40 10.30 9.37
C THR A 358 -1.22 9.05 9.15
N LEU A 359 -0.58 7.89 9.31
CA LEU A 359 -1.20 6.58 9.15
C LEU A 359 -1.09 5.81 10.48
N HIS A 360 -1.91 4.77 10.64
CA HIS A 360 -1.88 3.93 11.83
C HIS A 360 -0.52 3.24 12.02
N ASP A 361 0.08 2.78 10.93
CA ASP A 361 1.39 2.11 10.96
C ASP A 361 2.52 3.09 10.70
N LEU A 362 3.55 3.07 11.56
CA LEU A 362 4.74 3.91 11.43
C LEU A 362 5.51 3.66 10.13
N ALA A 363 5.55 2.41 9.69
CA ALA A 363 6.20 2.00 8.46
C ALA A 363 5.41 0.89 7.76
N ALA A 364 5.51 0.87 6.44
CA ALA A 364 5.12 -0.28 5.62
C ALA A 364 6.06 -0.33 4.41
N GLU A 365 6.56 -1.51 4.06
CA GLU A 365 7.65 -1.68 3.09
C GLU A 365 7.19 -1.22 1.70
N HIS A 366 5.93 -1.50 1.38
CA HIS A 366 5.31 -1.10 0.11
C HIS A 366 5.31 0.41 -0.15
N ARG A 367 5.43 1.26 0.88
CA ARG A 367 5.50 2.74 0.72
C ARG A 367 6.76 3.19 -0.01
N THR A 368 7.81 2.37 0.02
CA THR A 368 9.09 2.67 -0.62
C THR A 368 9.12 2.33 -2.11
N TYR A 369 8.07 1.69 -2.64
CA TYR A 369 8.03 1.11 -3.98
C TYR A 369 8.66 2.02 -5.04
N LEU A 370 8.00 3.12 -5.45
CA LEU A 370 8.53 4.02 -6.47
C LEU A 370 9.72 4.87 -6.00
N ALA A 371 9.75 5.22 -4.70
CA ALA A 371 10.82 6.04 -4.13
C ALA A 371 12.18 5.34 -4.24
N SER A 372 12.21 4.01 -4.05
CA SER A 372 13.41 3.17 -4.09
C SER A 372 14.16 3.22 -5.42
N ALA A 373 13.47 3.54 -6.53
CA ALA A 373 14.10 3.68 -7.85
C ALA A 373 15.25 4.71 -7.84
N GLY A 374 15.12 5.79 -7.05
CA GLY A 374 16.18 6.79 -6.89
C GLY A 374 17.42 6.24 -6.19
N ILE A 375 17.26 5.30 -5.25
CA ILE A 375 18.39 4.66 -4.56
C ILE A 375 19.04 3.61 -5.47
N PHE A 376 18.25 2.83 -6.21
CA PHE A 376 18.78 1.78 -7.10
C PHE A 376 19.63 2.32 -8.25
N ILE A 377 19.26 3.47 -8.84
CA ILE A 377 20.10 4.11 -9.87
C ILE A 377 21.42 4.63 -9.29
N LEU A 378 21.40 5.22 -8.08
CA LEU A 378 22.61 5.68 -7.43
C LEU A 378 23.55 4.52 -7.09
N PHE A 379 23.00 3.41 -6.62
CA PHE A 379 23.75 2.18 -6.39
C PHE A 379 24.38 1.64 -7.68
N ALA A 380 23.61 1.47 -8.75
CA ALA A 380 24.11 0.98 -10.03
C ALA A 380 25.20 1.90 -10.64
N CYS A 381 25.02 3.22 -10.52
CA CYS A 381 26.04 4.20 -10.91
C CYS A 381 27.32 4.06 -10.08
N GLY A 382 27.20 3.90 -8.76
CA GLY A 382 28.34 3.70 -7.86
C GLY A 382 29.15 2.45 -8.20
N VAL A 383 28.47 1.33 -8.44
CA VAL A 383 29.13 0.07 -8.87
C VAL A 383 29.81 0.25 -10.23
N ALA A 384 29.15 0.92 -11.17
CA ALA A 384 29.74 1.20 -12.48
C ALA A 384 31.01 2.06 -12.39
N GLU A 385 31.04 3.04 -11.48
CA GLU A 385 32.20 3.92 -11.30
C GLU A 385 33.41 3.20 -10.68
N VAL A 386 33.17 2.34 -9.69
CA VAL A 386 34.23 1.55 -9.04
C VAL A 386 34.85 0.56 -10.01
N THR A 387 34.03 -0.17 -10.75
CA THR A 387 34.48 -1.23 -11.68
C THR A 387 35.15 -0.67 -12.94
N CYS A 388 34.72 0.49 -13.44
CA CYS A 388 35.37 1.14 -14.59
C CYS A 388 36.78 1.68 -14.29
N ARG A 389 37.18 1.83 -13.00
CA ARG A 389 38.59 2.11 -12.65
C ARG A 389 39.55 1.01 -13.10
N TRP A 390 39.04 -0.17 -13.44
CA TRP A 390 39.82 -1.31 -13.93
C TRP A 390 39.77 -1.48 -15.46
N GLY A 391 39.23 -0.51 -16.22
CA GLY A 391 39.30 -0.46 -17.69
C GLY A 391 38.39 -1.44 -18.46
N GLU A 392 37.83 -2.47 -17.81
CA GLU A 392 36.95 -3.46 -18.44
C GLU A 392 35.51 -3.46 -17.90
N THR A 393 34.51 -3.63 -18.77
CA THR A 393 33.08 -3.70 -18.41
C THR A 393 32.61 -5.11 -18.04
N ARG A 394 33.42 -6.14 -18.28
CA ARG A 394 33.13 -7.53 -17.89
C ARG A 394 32.96 -7.72 -16.38
N PRO A 395 33.89 -7.27 -15.50
CA PRO A 395 33.74 -7.46 -14.05
C PRO A 395 32.50 -6.74 -13.47
N LEU A 396 32.12 -5.58 -14.04
CA LEU A 396 30.89 -4.87 -13.71
C LEU A 396 29.66 -5.75 -13.94
N ASN A 397 29.52 -6.28 -15.16
CA ASN A 397 28.35 -7.07 -15.52
C ASN A 397 28.24 -8.35 -14.68
N ILE A 398 29.36 -9.02 -14.40
CA ILE A 398 29.37 -10.22 -13.55
C ILE A 398 28.88 -9.89 -12.13
N THR A 399 29.40 -8.82 -11.54
CA THR A 399 29.01 -8.37 -10.19
C THR A 399 27.52 -8.02 -10.13
N LEU A 400 27.02 -7.25 -11.11
CA LEU A 400 25.62 -6.86 -11.15
C LEU A 400 24.70 -8.06 -11.38
N ILE A 401 25.07 -9.01 -12.26
CA ILE A 401 24.33 -10.26 -12.47
C ILE A 401 24.24 -11.06 -11.17
N PHE A 402 25.35 -11.21 -10.44
CA PHE A 402 25.34 -11.90 -9.15
C PHE A 402 24.39 -11.23 -8.16
N CYS A 403 24.45 -9.89 -8.03
CA CYS A 403 23.53 -9.14 -7.17
C CYS A 403 22.06 -9.35 -7.57
N VAL A 404 21.74 -9.35 -8.87
CA VAL A 404 20.39 -9.58 -9.37
C VAL A 404 19.87 -10.96 -8.97
N PHE A 405 20.66 -12.02 -9.15
CA PHE A 405 20.23 -13.36 -8.76
C PHE A 405 20.14 -13.54 -7.25
N ALA A 406 21.05 -12.94 -6.48
CA ALA A 406 20.97 -12.96 -5.02
C ALA A 406 19.68 -12.30 -4.51
N LEU A 407 19.37 -11.09 -5.00
CA LEU A 407 18.13 -10.38 -4.68
C LEU A 407 16.90 -11.14 -5.17
N GLY A 408 16.93 -11.69 -6.38
CA GLY A 408 15.85 -12.50 -6.94
C GLY A 408 15.54 -13.75 -6.11
N ILE A 409 16.56 -14.47 -5.62
CA ILE A 409 16.38 -15.62 -4.72
C ILE A 409 15.78 -15.17 -3.37
N MET A 410 16.24 -14.05 -2.83
CA MET A 410 15.68 -13.48 -1.60
C MET A 410 14.21 -13.08 -1.79
N THR A 411 13.85 -12.55 -2.95
CA THR A 411 12.46 -12.24 -3.33
C THR A 411 11.62 -13.49 -3.40
N MET A 412 12.09 -14.55 -4.08
CA MET A 412 11.36 -15.83 -4.12
C MET A 412 11.13 -16.41 -2.71
N LYS A 413 12.13 -16.33 -1.82
CA LYS A 413 11.99 -16.73 -0.41
C LYS A 413 10.96 -15.86 0.33
N ARG A 414 11.01 -14.53 0.13
CA ARG A 414 10.04 -13.61 0.74
C ARG A 414 8.62 -13.87 0.22
N ASN A 415 8.46 -14.19 -1.05
CA ASN A 415 7.17 -14.54 -1.65
C ASN A 415 6.56 -15.80 -1.01
N ALA A 416 7.38 -16.76 -0.60
CA ALA A 416 6.93 -17.99 0.07
C ALA A 416 6.34 -17.73 1.47
N VAL A 417 6.76 -16.65 2.14
CA VAL A 417 6.16 -16.24 3.43
C VAL A 417 4.67 -15.91 3.26
N TRP A 418 4.26 -15.40 2.09
CA TRP A 418 2.88 -15.04 1.79
C TRP A 418 2.01 -16.21 1.32
N GLN A 419 2.46 -17.47 1.46
CA GLN A 419 1.68 -18.64 1.01
C GLN A 419 0.47 -18.96 1.89
N SER A 420 0.50 -18.57 3.17
CA SER A 420 -0.62 -18.74 4.09
C SER A 420 -0.62 -17.66 5.17
N GLU A 421 -1.79 -17.42 5.79
CA GLU A 421 -1.90 -16.55 6.96
C GLU A 421 -0.99 -17.04 8.09
N LEU A 422 -0.88 -18.37 8.30
CA LEU A 422 0.02 -18.91 9.31
C LEU A 422 1.48 -18.55 9.04
N SER A 423 1.96 -18.80 7.81
CA SER A 423 3.35 -18.51 7.43
C SER A 423 3.68 -17.02 7.59
N LEU A 424 2.78 -16.14 7.12
CA LEU A 424 2.95 -14.69 7.22
C LEU A 424 3.02 -14.22 8.67
N TRP A 425 2.05 -14.60 9.50
CA TRP A 425 1.97 -14.11 10.88
C TRP A 425 2.99 -14.78 11.81
N GLN A 426 3.41 -16.00 11.51
CA GLN A 426 4.51 -16.66 12.22
C GLN A 426 5.84 -15.94 11.95
N ASP A 427 6.15 -15.62 10.69
CA ASP A 427 7.32 -14.83 10.29
C ASP A 427 7.30 -13.44 10.94
N THR A 428 6.14 -12.80 10.92
CA THR A 428 5.93 -11.45 11.48
C THR A 428 6.07 -11.44 13.00
N HIS A 429 5.49 -12.42 13.70
CA HIS A 429 5.60 -12.53 15.16
C HIS A 429 7.04 -12.80 15.61
N GLN A 430 7.79 -13.63 14.86
CA GLN A 430 9.21 -13.86 15.15
C GLN A 430 10.05 -12.58 15.03
N LYS A 431 9.72 -11.71 14.07
CA LYS A 431 10.43 -10.45 13.81
C LYS A 431 9.92 -9.26 14.64
N SER A 432 8.68 -9.32 15.12
CA SER A 432 8.00 -8.31 15.93
C SER A 432 7.34 -8.94 17.19
N PRO A 433 8.11 -9.55 18.11
CA PRO A 433 7.56 -10.34 19.21
C PRO A 433 6.78 -9.50 20.25
N HIS A 434 7.02 -8.18 20.30
CA HIS A 434 6.36 -7.28 21.24
C HIS A 434 5.08 -6.65 20.69
N LYS A 435 4.79 -6.79 19.39
CA LYS A 435 3.55 -6.27 18.81
C LYS A 435 2.38 -7.22 19.05
N LEU A 436 1.24 -6.63 19.41
CA LEU A 436 -0.02 -7.35 19.64
C LEU A 436 -0.65 -7.86 18.34
N ARG A 437 -0.65 -7.04 17.27
CA ARG A 437 -1.32 -7.38 16.00
C ARG A 437 -0.79 -8.69 15.38
N PRO A 438 0.53 -8.94 15.26
CA PRO A 438 1.05 -10.22 14.78
C PRO A 438 0.62 -11.41 15.64
N LEU A 439 0.63 -11.25 16.96
CA LEU A 439 0.25 -12.30 17.91
C LEU A 439 -1.24 -12.67 17.77
N ILE A 440 -2.13 -11.68 17.65
CA ILE A 440 -3.57 -11.87 17.45
C ILE A 440 -3.85 -12.55 16.12
N ASN A 441 -3.18 -12.12 15.05
CA ASN A 441 -3.37 -12.69 13.73
C ASN A 441 -2.76 -14.10 13.62
N LEU A 442 -1.65 -14.38 14.31
CA LEU A 442 -1.09 -15.73 14.42
C LEU A 442 -2.05 -16.69 15.15
N ALA A 443 -2.65 -16.23 16.26
CA ALA A 443 -3.68 -16.97 16.97
C ALA A 443 -4.88 -17.28 16.05
N ARG A 444 -5.34 -16.28 15.28
CA ARG A 444 -6.41 -16.44 14.29
C ARG A 444 -6.02 -17.44 13.20
N ALA A 445 -4.81 -17.37 12.68
CA ALA A 445 -4.32 -18.29 11.66
C ALA A 445 -4.32 -19.75 12.17
N HIS A 446 -3.85 -19.98 13.40
CA HIS A 446 -3.96 -21.30 14.05
C HIS A 446 -5.40 -21.76 14.21
N SER A 447 -6.31 -20.85 14.57
CA SER A 447 -7.74 -21.16 14.70
C SER A 447 -8.34 -21.61 13.36
N LEU A 448 -8.00 -20.94 12.26
CA LEU A 448 -8.48 -21.28 10.91
C LEU A 448 -7.93 -22.62 10.39
N GLU A 449 -6.74 -23.02 10.83
CA GLU A 449 -6.18 -24.34 10.54
C GLU A 449 -6.70 -25.46 11.47
N GLY A 450 -7.58 -25.14 12.41
CA GLY A 450 -8.11 -26.09 13.39
C GLY A 450 -7.17 -26.40 14.57
N ASN A 451 -6.05 -25.69 14.68
CA ASN A 451 -5.08 -25.79 15.78
C ASN A 451 -5.55 -24.99 17.01
N SER A 452 -6.74 -25.32 17.52
CA SER A 452 -7.45 -24.54 18.53
C SER A 452 -6.68 -24.37 19.84
N GLU A 453 -5.88 -25.35 20.27
CA GLU A 453 -5.07 -25.27 21.48
C GLU A 453 -3.99 -24.18 21.37
N LYS A 454 -3.27 -24.14 20.24
CA LYS A 454 -2.28 -23.09 19.96
C LYS A 454 -2.94 -21.72 19.81
N ALA A 455 -4.09 -21.66 19.16
CA ALA A 455 -4.85 -20.42 19.01
C ALA A 455 -5.23 -19.84 20.38
N ILE A 456 -5.78 -20.66 21.29
CA ILE A 456 -6.12 -20.24 22.66
C ILE A 456 -4.86 -19.76 23.39
N GLN A 457 -3.74 -20.49 23.30
CA GLN A 457 -2.48 -20.09 23.94
C GLN A 457 -2.03 -18.70 23.48
N TYR A 458 -1.99 -18.44 22.17
CA TYR A 458 -1.57 -17.14 21.66
C TYR A 458 -2.58 -16.02 21.95
N TYR A 459 -3.89 -16.31 21.96
CA TYR A 459 -4.88 -15.34 22.42
C TYR A 459 -4.73 -15.01 23.90
N GLN A 460 -4.44 -15.99 24.76
CA GLN A 460 -4.17 -15.75 26.18
C GLN A 460 -2.90 -14.92 26.37
N GLU A 461 -1.83 -15.20 25.62
CA GLU A 461 -0.62 -14.37 25.64
C GLU A 461 -0.92 -12.92 25.20
N SER A 462 -1.76 -12.75 24.18
CA SER A 462 -2.22 -11.43 23.73
C SER A 462 -2.98 -10.68 24.83
N LEU A 463 -3.85 -11.37 25.59
CA LEU A 463 -4.56 -10.77 26.72
C LEU A 463 -3.63 -10.36 27.88
N VAL A 464 -2.53 -11.08 28.09
CA VAL A 464 -1.51 -10.69 29.08
C VAL A 464 -0.81 -9.40 28.66
N LYS A 465 -0.46 -9.28 27.38
CA LYS A 465 0.19 -8.09 26.81
C LYS A 465 -0.76 -6.90 26.63
N GLY A 466 -2.04 -7.17 26.37
CA GLY A 466 -3.06 -6.18 26.04
C GLY A 466 -4.47 -6.66 26.42
N PRO A 467 -4.89 -6.52 27.70
CA PRO A 467 -6.17 -7.06 28.16
C PRO A 467 -7.39 -6.36 27.55
N GLY A 468 -7.22 -5.10 27.12
CA GLY A 468 -8.27 -4.27 26.53
C GLY A 468 -8.41 -4.34 25.01
N VAL A 469 -7.85 -5.37 24.34
CA VAL A 469 -7.94 -5.47 22.88
C VAL A 469 -9.25 -6.14 22.45
N PHE A 470 -10.05 -5.43 21.66
CA PHE A 470 -11.32 -5.92 21.12
C PHE A 470 -11.15 -7.22 20.34
N ALA A 471 -10.24 -7.23 19.35
CA ALA A 471 -10.05 -8.36 18.43
C ALA A 471 -9.70 -9.66 19.17
N THR A 472 -8.87 -9.58 20.22
CA THR A 472 -8.52 -10.74 21.05
C THR A 472 -9.73 -11.30 21.79
N ASN A 473 -10.49 -10.44 22.47
CA ASN A 473 -11.67 -10.87 23.23
C ASN A 473 -12.77 -11.41 22.31
N TYR A 474 -13.03 -10.74 21.18
CA TYR A 474 -14.03 -11.21 20.22
C TYR A 474 -13.65 -12.57 19.61
N ASN A 475 -12.41 -12.70 19.10
CA ASN A 475 -11.99 -13.93 18.43
C ASN A 475 -11.85 -15.11 19.39
N LEU A 476 -11.32 -14.89 20.61
CA LEU A 476 -11.25 -15.93 21.62
C LEU A 476 -12.65 -16.35 22.10
N GLY A 477 -13.58 -15.40 22.24
CA GLY A 477 -14.98 -15.69 22.54
C GLY A 477 -15.65 -16.54 21.45
N ALA A 478 -15.38 -16.24 20.18
CA ALA A 478 -15.86 -17.05 19.06
C ALA A 478 -15.28 -18.47 19.08
N LEU A 479 -13.97 -18.61 19.32
CA LEU A 479 -13.31 -19.91 19.40
C LEU A 479 -13.82 -20.75 20.59
N TYR A 480 -14.06 -20.14 21.75
CA TYR A 480 -14.68 -20.84 22.88
C TYR A 480 -16.11 -21.29 22.59
N LEU A 481 -16.88 -20.47 21.88
CA LEU A 481 -18.23 -20.83 21.47
C LEU A 481 -18.22 -22.04 20.51
N GLU A 482 -17.28 -22.08 19.56
CA GLU A 482 -17.08 -23.23 18.66
C GLU A 482 -16.70 -24.51 19.41
N LYS A 483 -15.92 -24.41 20.50
CA LYS A 483 -15.59 -25.54 21.38
C LYS A 483 -16.70 -25.91 22.37
N GLY A 484 -17.84 -25.20 22.37
CA GLY A 484 -18.94 -25.43 23.31
C GLY A 484 -18.70 -24.88 24.73
N LEU A 485 -17.63 -24.10 24.94
CA LEU A 485 -17.31 -23.44 26.22
C LEU A 485 -18.11 -22.13 26.36
N VAL A 486 -19.43 -22.27 26.46
CA VAL A 486 -20.39 -21.15 26.38
C VAL A 486 -20.16 -20.10 27.48
N THR A 487 -19.80 -20.51 28.69
CA THR A 487 -19.59 -19.59 29.82
C THR A 487 -18.39 -18.65 29.57
N ASP A 488 -17.29 -19.19 29.04
CA ASP A 488 -16.12 -18.38 28.68
C ASP A 488 -16.40 -17.49 27.48
N ALA A 489 -17.11 -18.00 26.48
CA ALA A 489 -17.53 -17.21 25.33
C ALA A 489 -18.38 -15.99 25.76
N LEU A 490 -19.34 -16.19 26.66
CA LEU A 490 -20.16 -15.10 27.22
C LEU A 490 -19.31 -14.03 27.88
N ARG A 491 -18.36 -14.43 28.74
CA ARG A 491 -17.45 -13.49 29.43
C ARG A 491 -16.66 -12.65 28.42
N HIS A 492 -16.09 -13.29 27.41
CA HIS A 492 -15.27 -12.61 26.41
C HIS A 492 -16.10 -11.69 25.48
N PHE A 493 -17.29 -12.10 25.05
CA PHE A 493 -18.16 -11.23 24.27
C PHE A 493 -18.69 -10.04 25.08
N GLN A 494 -18.97 -10.22 26.37
CA GLN A 494 -19.33 -9.11 27.27
C GLN A 494 -18.18 -8.11 27.45
N LEU A 495 -16.94 -8.59 27.57
CA LEU A 495 -15.76 -7.72 27.59
C LEU A 495 -15.61 -6.99 26.26
N ALA A 496 -15.70 -7.70 25.13
CA ALA A 496 -15.62 -7.08 23.80
C ALA A 496 -16.69 -5.98 23.61
N SER A 497 -17.93 -6.19 24.07
CA SER A 497 -18.99 -5.17 24.01
C SER A 497 -18.77 -3.97 24.93
N ARG A 498 -17.95 -4.10 25.98
CA ARG A 498 -17.56 -2.99 26.85
C ARG A 498 -16.36 -2.22 26.29
N ILE A 499 -15.42 -2.92 25.65
CA ILE A 499 -14.24 -2.32 25.04
C ILE A 499 -14.67 -1.46 23.84
N GLU A 500 -15.48 -2.00 22.93
CA GLU A 500 -16.02 -1.23 21.80
C GLU A 500 -17.56 -1.29 21.77
N PRO A 501 -18.25 -0.36 22.47
CA PRO A 501 -19.71 -0.36 22.61
C PRO A 501 -20.48 0.02 21.32
N GLU A 502 -19.75 0.47 20.30
CA GLU A 502 -20.29 0.86 18.99
C GLU A 502 -20.17 -0.26 17.95
N ILE A 503 -19.50 -1.37 18.28
CA ILE A 503 -19.39 -2.53 17.39
C ILE A 503 -20.61 -3.46 17.60
N PRO A 504 -21.41 -3.78 16.56
CA PRO A 504 -22.62 -4.59 16.69
C PRO A 504 -22.34 -6.09 16.91
N GLU A 505 -21.21 -6.62 16.45
CA GLU A 505 -20.92 -8.05 16.37
C GLU A 505 -20.94 -8.77 17.73
N PRO A 506 -20.34 -8.23 18.83
CA PRO A 506 -20.46 -8.84 20.16
C PRO A 506 -21.91 -8.94 20.63
N PHE A 507 -22.73 -7.91 20.43
CA PHE A 507 -24.15 -7.93 20.82
C PHE A 507 -24.93 -8.97 20.03
N ALA A 508 -24.66 -9.10 18.72
CA ALA A 508 -25.25 -10.16 17.92
C ALA A 508 -24.87 -11.56 18.44
N LYS A 509 -23.60 -11.78 18.81
CA LYS A 509 -23.13 -13.04 19.39
C LYS A 509 -23.75 -13.35 20.76
N LEU A 510 -23.85 -12.34 21.64
CA LEU A 510 -24.55 -12.48 22.92
C LEU A 510 -26.04 -12.84 22.71
N GLY A 511 -26.71 -12.19 21.76
CA GLY A 511 -28.09 -12.52 21.40
C GLY A 511 -28.24 -13.97 20.90
N GLU A 512 -27.34 -14.45 20.05
CA GLU A 512 -27.29 -15.84 19.56
C GLU A 512 -27.15 -16.83 20.74
N ILE A 513 -26.26 -16.54 21.68
CA ILE A 513 -26.04 -17.39 22.86
C ILE A 513 -27.29 -17.41 23.75
N TYR A 514 -27.86 -16.26 24.11
CA TYR A 514 -29.04 -16.21 24.98
C TYR A 514 -30.28 -16.82 24.32
N LEU A 515 -30.40 -16.75 22.99
CA LEU A 515 -31.44 -17.46 22.24
C LEU A 515 -31.28 -18.98 22.42
N SER A 516 -30.06 -19.52 22.26
CA SER A 516 -29.79 -20.95 22.46
C SER A 516 -30.06 -21.42 23.90
N GLN A 517 -29.86 -20.54 24.89
CA GLN A 517 -30.16 -20.77 26.31
C GLN A 517 -31.64 -20.57 26.66
N LYS A 518 -32.50 -20.28 25.66
CA LYS A 518 -33.93 -19.98 25.85
C LYS A 518 -34.21 -18.73 26.71
N ASN A 519 -33.21 -17.87 26.92
CA ASN A 519 -33.40 -16.57 27.56
C ASN A 519 -33.82 -15.52 26.52
N PHE A 520 -35.06 -15.67 26.05
CA PHE A 520 -35.58 -14.89 24.92
C PHE A 520 -35.64 -13.38 25.17
N LYS A 521 -35.82 -12.96 26.43
CA LYS A 521 -35.84 -11.54 26.80
C LYS A 521 -34.46 -10.90 26.63
N LEU A 522 -33.40 -11.55 27.11
CA LEU A 522 -32.04 -11.05 26.89
C LEU A 522 -31.66 -11.12 25.42
N ALA A 523 -32.01 -12.20 24.71
CA ALA A 523 -31.77 -12.32 23.28
C ALA A 523 -32.38 -11.14 22.49
N ASP A 524 -33.65 -10.79 22.75
CA ASP A 524 -34.33 -9.63 22.15
C ASP A 524 -33.58 -8.32 22.43
N SER A 525 -33.15 -8.09 23.68
CA SER A 525 -32.42 -6.86 24.05
C SER A 525 -31.07 -6.72 23.33
N TYR A 526 -30.28 -7.80 23.27
CA TYR A 526 -28.98 -7.80 22.63
C TYR A 526 -29.07 -7.66 21.12
N PHE A 527 -30.03 -8.35 20.49
CA PHE A 527 -30.25 -8.19 19.05
C PHE A 527 -30.77 -6.79 18.69
N LYS A 528 -31.61 -6.16 19.53
CA LYS A 528 -32.04 -4.77 19.33
C LYS A 528 -30.84 -3.81 19.34
N ARG A 529 -29.96 -3.94 20.33
CA ARG A 529 -28.72 -3.13 20.37
C ARG A 529 -27.85 -3.36 19.12
N ALA A 530 -27.73 -4.60 18.66
CA ALA A 530 -26.98 -4.91 17.44
C ALA A 530 -27.57 -4.25 16.18
N VAL A 531 -28.90 -4.17 16.01
CA VAL A 531 -29.53 -3.50 14.85
C VAL A 531 -29.59 -1.98 14.98
N GLU A 532 -29.59 -1.43 16.20
CA GLU A 532 -29.39 0.01 16.43
C GLU A 532 -28.04 0.47 15.87
N LEU A 533 -26.99 -0.31 16.15
CA LEU A 533 -25.63 -0.06 15.68
C LEU A 533 -25.44 -0.40 14.19
N ASN A 534 -26.09 -1.46 13.70
CA ASN A 534 -26.08 -1.82 12.27
C ASN A 534 -27.48 -2.10 11.73
N PRO A 535 -28.16 -1.06 11.18
CA PRO A 535 -29.51 -1.17 10.62
C PRO A 535 -29.60 -1.96 9.30
N ARG A 536 -28.50 -2.56 8.83
CA ARG A 536 -28.42 -3.33 7.57
C ARG A 536 -28.14 -4.83 7.79
N SER A 537 -28.08 -5.29 9.04
CA SER A 537 -27.82 -6.70 9.32
C SER A 537 -29.07 -7.57 9.12
N SER A 538 -29.23 -8.15 7.93
CA SER A 538 -30.34 -9.06 7.62
C SER A 538 -30.41 -10.23 8.61
N LYS A 539 -29.26 -10.86 8.92
CA LYS A 539 -29.16 -11.99 9.85
C LYS A 539 -29.72 -11.66 11.24
N VAL A 540 -29.40 -10.48 11.78
CA VAL A 540 -29.87 -10.09 13.12
C VAL A 540 -31.36 -9.77 13.10
N PHE A 541 -31.88 -9.14 12.04
CA PHE A 541 -33.33 -8.96 11.87
C PHE A 541 -34.07 -10.30 11.78
N LYS A 542 -33.52 -11.30 11.09
CA LYS A 542 -34.08 -12.65 11.08
C LYS A 542 -34.18 -13.22 12.50
N ASN A 543 -33.10 -13.12 13.28
CA ASN A 543 -33.08 -13.62 14.66
C ASN A 543 -34.07 -12.87 15.57
N LEU A 544 -34.22 -11.55 15.41
CA LEU A 544 -35.27 -10.77 16.08
C LEU A 544 -36.67 -11.25 15.69
N GLY A 545 -36.89 -11.56 14.42
CA GLY A 545 -38.12 -12.16 13.91
C GLY A 545 -38.43 -13.47 14.62
N VAL A 546 -37.47 -14.38 14.68
CA VAL A 546 -37.61 -15.68 15.37
C VAL A 546 -37.95 -15.49 16.84
N VAL A 547 -37.19 -14.66 17.57
CA VAL A 547 -37.40 -14.39 18.99
C VAL A 547 -38.79 -13.81 19.26
N ASN A 548 -39.20 -12.79 18.49
CA ASN A 548 -40.46 -12.10 18.74
C ASN A 548 -41.68 -12.89 18.27
N PHE A 549 -41.58 -13.58 17.14
CA PHE A 549 -42.69 -14.36 16.58
C PHE A 549 -42.95 -15.64 17.37
N TYR A 550 -41.93 -16.48 17.55
CA TYR A 550 -42.09 -17.83 18.11
C TYR A 550 -41.97 -17.90 19.62
N HIS A 551 -41.26 -16.96 20.28
CA HIS A 551 -40.88 -17.12 21.69
C HIS A 551 -41.42 -16.05 22.63
N LEU A 552 -41.60 -14.80 22.17
CA LEU A 552 -42.12 -13.71 23.00
C LEU A 552 -43.61 -13.39 22.77
N ASN A 553 -44.30 -14.16 21.92
CA ASN A 553 -45.72 -13.95 21.57
C ASN A 553 -46.01 -12.53 21.05
N ARG A 554 -45.11 -12.00 20.21
CA ARG A 554 -45.22 -10.68 19.56
C ARG A 554 -45.24 -10.84 18.03
N PRO A 555 -46.26 -11.52 17.46
CA PRO A 555 -46.27 -11.91 16.05
C PRO A 555 -46.19 -10.72 15.09
N LYS A 556 -46.88 -9.60 15.39
CA LYS A 556 -46.82 -8.38 14.57
C LYS A 556 -45.39 -7.82 14.45
N GLN A 557 -44.65 -7.78 15.55
CA GLN A 557 -43.26 -7.31 15.55
C GLN A 557 -42.34 -8.31 14.85
N GLY A 558 -42.54 -9.61 15.10
CA GLY A 558 -41.78 -10.67 14.44
C GLY A 558 -41.89 -10.62 12.91
N LEU A 559 -43.10 -10.46 12.37
CA LEU A 559 -43.35 -10.32 10.93
C LEU A 559 -42.72 -9.05 10.34
N ALA A 560 -42.71 -7.95 11.10
CA ALA A 560 -42.03 -6.72 10.68
C ALA A 560 -40.51 -6.92 10.56
N TYR A 561 -39.89 -7.60 11.52
CA TYR A 561 -38.47 -7.93 11.46
C TYR A 561 -38.13 -8.91 10.33
N PHE A 562 -38.96 -9.93 10.10
CA PHE A 562 -38.82 -10.83 8.97
C PHE A 562 -38.92 -10.12 7.62
N THR A 563 -39.89 -9.22 7.47
CA THR A 563 -40.02 -8.36 6.28
C THR A 563 -38.76 -7.52 6.07
N ARG A 564 -38.24 -6.89 7.14
CA ARG A 564 -37.02 -6.07 7.06
C ARG A 564 -35.80 -6.90 6.66
N SER A 565 -35.66 -8.09 7.21
CA SER A 565 -34.60 -9.04 6.86
C SER A 565 -34.67 -9.42 5.37
N LEU A 566 -35.82 -9.84 4.86
CA LEU A 566 -35.98 -10.16 3.44
C LEU A 566 -35.75 -8.97 2.50
N ASN A 567 -36.11 -7.75 2.91
CA ASN A 567 -35.83 -6.55 2.12
C ASN A 567 -34.32 -6.24 2.04
N LEU A 568 -33.56 -6.61 3.08
CA LEU A 568 -32.11 -6.42 3.12
C LEU A 568 -31.36 -7.53 2.37
N ASP A 569 -31.83 -8.77 2.47
CA ASP A 569 -31.29 -9.92 1.74
C ASP A 569 -32.43 -10.86 1.29
N PRO A 570 -32.93 -10.70 0.06
CA PRO A 570 -34.00 -11.54 -0.47
C PRO A 570 -33.58 -13.00 -0.72
N GLY A 571 -32.27 -13.28 -0.82
CA GLY A 571 -31.70 -14.59 -1.15
C GLY A 571 -31.14 -15.35 0.05
N GLN A 572 -31.37 -14.86 1.27
CA GLN A 572 -30.83 -15.45 2.48
C GLN A 572 -31.28 -16.91 2.71
N PRO A 573 -30.52 -17.71 3.47
CA PRO A 573 -30.99 -19.01 3.93
C PRO A 573 -32.35 -18.89 4.66
N GLU A 574 -33.27 -19.80 4.35
CA GLU A 574 -34.66 -19.82 4.83
C GLU A 574 -35.56 -18.70 4.30
N ALA A 575 -35.14 -17.95 3.27
CA ALA A 575 -35.95 -16.88 2.68
C ALA A 575 -37.36 -17.35 2.28
N ASP A 576 -37.50 -18.52 1.66
CA ASP A 576 -38.80 -19.04 1.22
C ASP A 576 -39.72 -19.35 2.40
N LYS A 577 -39.19 -19.91 3.50
CA LYS A 577 -39.96 -20.13 4.74
C LYS A 577 -40.47 -18.81 5.31
N ILE A 578 -39.64 -17.77 5.26
CA ILE A 578 -40.03 -16.44 5.73
C ILE A 578 -41.12 -15.84 4.81
N ARG A 579 -41.02 -16.02 3.48
CA ARG A 579 -42.04 -15.58 2.53
C ARG A 579 -43.38 -16.28 2.73
N GLU A 580 -43.36 -17.60 2.91
CA GLU A 580 -44.55 -18.39 3.21
C GLU A 580 -45.23 -17.94 4.50
N LEU A 581 -44.46 -17.74 5.57
CA LEU A 581 -44.96 -17.23 6.85
C LEU A 581 -45.63 -15.85 6.70
N LEU A 582 -45.00 -14.95 5.94
CA LEU A 582 -45.54 -13.62 5.67
C LEU A 582 -46.81 -13.69 4.81
N ALA A 583 -46.89 -14.61 3.86
CA ALA A 583 -48.08 -14.81 3.02
C ALA A 583 -49.27 -15.33 3.83
N GLN A 584 -49.04 -16.32 4.71
CA GLN A 584 -50.07 -16.88 5.60
C GLN A 584 -50.57 -15.87 6.64
N SER A 585 -49.76 -14.86 6.97
CA SER A 585 -50.08 -13.86 8.00
C SER A 585 -50.78 -12.60 7.44
N LYS A 586 -51.02 -12.52 6.12
CA LYS A 586 -51.81 -11.43 5.53
C LYS A 586 -53.30 -11.69 5.77
N PRO A 587 -54.05 -10.76 6.39
CA PRO A 587 -55.50 -10.85 6.40
C PRO A 587 -56.00 -10.74 4.96
N GLY A 588 -56.95 -11.62 4.59
CA GLY A 588 -57.62 -11.60 3.28
C GLY A 588 -58.52 -10.40 3.08
#